data_AF-A0A9E2B8W5-F1
#
_entry.id   AF-A0A9E2B8W5-F1
#
_cell.length_a   1.000
_cell.length_b   1.000
_cell.length_c   1.000
_cell.angle_alpha   90.00
_cell.angle_beta   90.00
_cell.angle_gamma   90.00
#
_symmetry.space_group_name_H-M   'P 1'
#
loop_
_entity.id
_entity.type
_entity.pdbx_description
1 polymer ?
#
loop_
_entity_poly.entity_id
_entity_poly.type
_entity_poly.pdbx_seq_one_letter_code
_entity_poly.pdbx_strand_id
1 'polypeptide(L)'
;DLYYPGLTFVLAFVGGVVGPISARFVEKCGIDDAVGAVSVHGTCGILGVLFAGIFLGSYPQFSPDIPTITFMGQFKGMIVMLLLGLVPGYVFGWLFKTMGILRAGDGVQEVGMDVEIEAMAYPEDIKS
;
A
#
# COMPACT_ATOMS: atom_id res chain seq x y z
N ASP A 1 -4.43 -19.98 -8.87
CA ASP A 1 -3.32 -19.46 -8.06
C ASP A 1 -2.02 -20.06 -8.59
N LEU A 2 -0.94 -19.28 -8.68
CA LEU A 2 0.31 -19.68 -9.36
C LEU A 2 1.28 -20.44 -8.43
N TYR A 3 1.08 -20.33 -7.12
CA TYR A 3 1.94 -20.93 -6.11
C TYR A 3 1.37 -22.24 -5.56
N TYR A 4 2.29 -23.13 -5.18
CA TYR A 4 1.96 -24.25 -4.30
C TYR A 4 1.50 -23.72 -2.92
N PRO A 5 0.40 -24.23 -2.34
CA PRO A 5 -0.17 -23.65 -1.11
C PRO A 5 0.81 -23.48 0.05
N GLY A 6 1.73 -24.44 0.24
CA GLY A 6 2.74 -24.33 1.30
C GLY A 6 3.70 -23.14 1.11
N LEU A 7 4.06 -22.84 -0.14
CA LEU A 7 4.85 -21.65 -0.45
C LEU A 7 4.04 -20.38 -0.21
N THR A 8 2.76 -20.37 -0.62
CA THR A 8 1.86 -19.23 -0.37
C THR A 8 1.79 -18.86 1.11
N PHE A 9 1.68 -19.84 2.01
CA PHE A 9 1.69 -19.58 3.46
C PHE A 9 2.98 -18.91 3.93
N VAL A 10 4.14 -19.37 3.44
CA VAL A 10 5.43 -18.77 3.80
C VAL A 10 5.54 -17.34 3.29
N LEU A 11 5.18 -17.09 2.03
CA LEU A 11 5.24 -15.74 1.45
C LEU A 11 4.28 -14.77 2.16
N ALA A 12 3.07 -15.22 2.50
CA ALA A 12 2.10 -14.44 3.24
C ALA A 12 2.59 -14.12 4.66
N PHE A 13 3.20 -15.09 5.35
CA PHE A 13 3.80 -14.87 6.66
C PHE A 13 4.92 -13.82 6.60
N VAL A 14 5.81 -13.90 5.61
CA VAL A 14 6.87 -12.89 5.42
C VAL A 14 6.28 -11.51 5.19
N GLY A 15 5.25 -11.38 4.33
CA GLY A 15 4.54 -10.11 4.14
C GLY A 15 3.93 -9.57 5.44
N GLY A 16 3.26 -10.43 6.21
CA GLY A 16 2.67 -10.08 7.51
C GLY A 16 3.68 -9.62 8.55
N VAL A 17 4.92 -10.14 8.52
CA VAL A 17 6.02 -9.70 9.40
C VAL A 17 6.64 -8.39 8.91
N VAL A 18 6.82 -8.23 7.60
CA VAL A 18 7.46 -7.04 7.04
C VAL A 18 6.58 -5.79 7.16
N GLY A 19 5.26 -5.90 7.00
CA GLY A 19 4.34 -4.76 7.08
C GLY A 19 4.52 -3.91 8.35
N PRO A 20 4.41 -4.48 9.57
CA PRO A 20 4.63 -3.74 10.82
C PRO A 20 6.05 -3.20 11.00
N ILE A 21 7.07 -3.91 10.48
CA ILE A 21 8.46 -3.43 10.49
C ILE A 21 8.58 -2.19 9.61
N SER A 22 7.97 -2.21 8.43
CA SER A 22 7.90 -1.07 7.51
C SER A 22 7.18 0.11 8.16
N ALA A 23 6.03 -0.11 8.80
CA ALA A 23 5.27 0.94 9.49
C ALA A 23 6.13 1.66 10.53
N ARG A 24 6.77 0.90 11.43
CA ARG A 24 7.68 1.47 12.43
C ARG A 24 8.87 2.20 11.83
N PHE A 25 9.37 1.75 10.68
CA PHE A 25 10.45 2.43 9.99
C PHE A 25 9.98 3.77 9.40
N VAL A 26 8.83 3.79 8.73
CA VAL A 26 8.21 4.98 8.15
C VAL A 26 7.88 6.02 9.23
N GLU A 27 7.27 5.58 10.33
CA GLU A 27 6.99 6.43 11.50
C GLU A 27 8.27 7.02 12.11
N LYS A 28 9.35 6.23 12.21
CA LYS A 28 10.66 6.73 12.67
C LYS A 28 11.28 7.77 11.74
N CYS A 29 10.89 7.79 10.46
CA CYS A 29 11.26 8.84 9.53
C CYS A 29 10.42 10.12 9.70
N GLY A 30 9.49 10.16 10.66
CA GLY A 30 8.59 11.29 10.89
C GLY A 30 7.44 11.35 9.89
N ILE A 31 7.14 10.24 9.21
CA ILE A 31 6.04 10.12 8.25
C ILE A 31 4.94 9.30 8.90
N ASP A 32 3.77 9.91 9.08
CA ASP A 32 2.59 9.24 9.61
C ASP A 32 1.81 8.56 8.48
N ASP A 33 2.02 7.24 8.33
CA ASP A 33 1.30 6.39 7.37
C ASP A 33 -0.05 5.96 7.96
N ALA A 34 -0.96 6.93 8.10
CA ALA A 34 -2.18 6.81 8.90
C ALA A 34 -3.06 5.58 8.61
N VAL A 35 -3.02 5.04 7.39
CA VAL A 35 -3.81 3.87 6.97
C VAL A 35 -2.94 2.66 6.60
N GLY A 36 -1.62 2.75 6.78
CA GLY A 36 -0.67 1.72 6.35
C GLY A 36 -0.56 1.60 4.83
N ALA A 37 -0.86 2.65 4.06
CA ALA A 37 -0.82 2.63 2.60
C ALA A 37 0.59 2.32 2.09
N VAL A 38 1.61 2.98 2.64
CA VAL A 38 3.00 2.76 2.23
C VAL A 38 3.51 1.44 2.77
N SER A 39 3.21 1.14 4.03
CA SER A 39 3.81 0.02 4.76
C SER A 39 3.21 -1.33 4.39
N VAL A 40 1.88 -1.41 4.23
CA VAL A 40 1.18 -2.63 3.84
C VAL A 40 1.15 -2.72 2.32
N HIS A 41 0.54 -1.75 1.63
CA HIS A 41 0.35 -1.87 0.18
C HIS A 41 1.62 -1.59 -0.62
N GLY A 42 2.40 -0.57 -0.25
CA GLY A 42 3.67 -0.25 -0.90
C GLY A 42 4.73 -1.33 -0.67
N THR A 43 5.19 -1.51 0.57
CA THR A 43 6.30 -2.42 0.90
C THR A 43 5.94 -3.88 0.67
N CYS A 44 4.77 -4.36 1.12
CA CYS A 44 4.39 -5.76 0.87
C CYS A 44 4.03 -6.00 -0.60
N GLY A 45 3.51 -4.98 -1.30
CA GLY A 45 3.28 -5.05 -2.75
C GLY A 45 4.59 -5.20 -3.53
N ILE A 46 5.63 -4.42 -3.20
CA ILE A 46 6.99 -4.59 -3.75
C ILE A 46 7.49 -6.01 -3.54
N LEU A 47 7.39 -6.52 -2.30
CA LEU A 47 7.82 -7.88 -1.98
C LEU A 47 7.06 -8.92 -2.80
N GLY A 48 5.73 -8.78 -2.95
CA GLY A 48 4.93 -9.69 -3.75
C GLY A 48 5.38 -9.75 -5.21
N VAL A 49 5.66 -8.60 -5.83
CA VAL A 49 6.17 -8.52 -7.21
C VAL A 49 7.55 -9.18 -7.32
N LEU A 50 8.44 -8.92 -6.37
CA LEU A 50 9.77 -9.55 -6.36
C LEU A 50 9.69 -11.07 -6.11
N PHE A 51 8.80 -11.54 -5.24
CA PHE A 51 8.54 -12.96 -5.03
C PHE A 51 8.00 -13.63 -6.30
N ALA A 52 7.16 -12.97 -7.09
CA ALA A 52 6.78 -13.47 -8.41
C ALA A 52 8.02 -13.64 -9.30
N GLY A 53 8.94 -12.66 -9.29
CA GLY A 53 10.18 -12.73 -10.06
C GLY A 53 11.12 -13.87 -9.64
N ILE A 54 11.15 -14.20 -8.34
CA ILE A 54 12.03 -15.22 -7.75
C ILE A 54 11.44 -16.61 -7.91
N PHE A 55 10.18 -16.80 -7.50
CA PHE A 55 9.57 -18.12 -7.34
C PHE A 55 8.70 -18.56 -8.52
N LEU A 56 8.31 -17.64 -9.42
CA LEU A 56 7.59 -17.96 -10.65
C LEU A 56 8.48 -17.79 -11.90
N GLY A 57 9.79 -17.68 -11.71
CA GLY A 57 10.76 -17.65 -12.82
C GLY A 57 10.56 -18.88 -13.73
N SER A 58 10.36 -18.64 -15.02
CA SER A 58 10.09 -19.70 -16.02
C SER A 58 8.82 -20.52 -15.77
N TYR A 59 7.86 -20.01 -14.99
CA TYR A 59 6.56 -20.66 -14.83
C TYR A 59 5.87 -20.84 -16.20
N PRO A 60 5.28 -22.02 -16.50
CA PRO A 60 4.69 -22.29 -17.81
C PRO A 60 3.63 -21.27 -18.19
N GLN A 61 3.77 -20.71 -19.40
CA GLN A 61 2.82 -19.74 -19.95
C GLN A 61 1.76 -20.46 -20.78
N PHE A 62 0.56 -19.87 -20.84
CA PHE A 62 -0.57 -20.43 -21.60
C PHE A 62 -0.35 -20.36 -23.12
N SER A 63 0.43 -19.40 -23.60
CA SER A 63 0.78 -19.21 -25.01
C SER A 63 2.23 -18.74 -25.13
N PRO A 64 2.95 -19.11 -26.22
CA PRO A 64 4.28 -18.60 -26.52
C PRO A 64 4.33 -17.07 -26.71
N ASP A 65 3.21 -16.42 -26.99
CA ASP A 65 3.13 -14.95 -27.15
C ASP A 65 3.18 -14.20 -25.81
N ILE A 66 3.01 -14.90 -24.69
CA ILE A 66 3.02 -14.31 -23.35
C ILE A 66 4.46 -14.26 -22.85
N PRO A 67 4.98 -13.07 -22.48
CA PRO A 67 6.32 -12.97 -21.93
C PRO A 67 6.52 -13.83 -20.69
N THR A 68 7.61 -14.58 -20.65
CA THR A 68 7.99 -15.39 -19.49
C THR A 68 8.20 -14.50 -18.27
N ILE A 69 7.73 -14.97 -17.11
CA ILE A 69 8.05 -14.33 -15.84
C ILE A 69 9.55 -14.49 -15.56
N THR A 70 10.21 -13.36 -15.35
CA THR A 70 11.62 -13.29 -14.97
C THR A 70 11.79 -12.30 -13.84
N PHE A 71 12.83 -12.49 -13.01
CA PHE A 71 13.17 -11.54 -11.97
C PHE A 71 13.35 -10.13 -12.53
N MET A 72 14.09 -9.98 -13.64
CA MET A 72 14.33 -8.68 -14.26
C MET A 72 13.05 -8.04 -14.82
N GLY A 73 12.11 -8.84 -15.34
CA GLY A 73 10.80 -8.35 -15.77
C GLY A 73 10.00 -7.79 -14.60
N GLN A 74 9.91 -8.55 -13.50
CA GLN A 74 9.19 -8.13 -12.30
C GLN A 74 9.86 -6.95 -11.59
N PHE A 75 11.20 -6.91 -11.54
CA PHE A 75 11.96 -5.78 -11.00
C PHE A 75 11.70 -4.49 -11.79
N LYS A 76 11.70 -4.54 -13.13
CA LYS A 76 11.33 -3.39 -13.96
C LYS A 76 9.87 -2.98 -13.74
N GLY A 77 8.96 -3.96 -13.68
CA GLY A 77 7.55 -3.73 -13.36
C GLY A 77 7.35 -3.03 -12.01
N MET A 78 8.06 -3.48 -10.97
CA MET A 78 8.10 -2.85 -9.64
C MET A 78 8.51 -1.38 -9.73
N ILE A 79 9.59 -1.05 -10.45
CA ILE A 79 10.03 0.34 -10.63
C ILE A 79 8.95 1.17 -11.34
N VAL A 80 8.35 0.64 -12.41
CA VAL A 80 7.28 1.33 -13.14
C VAL A 80 6.08 1.60 -12.22
N MET A 81 5.63 0.59 -11.46
CA MET A 81 4.51 0.71 -10.53
C MET A 81 4.81 1.71 -9.40
N LEU A 82 6.04 1.70 -8.87
CA LEU A 82 6.46 2.66 -7.86
C LEU A 82 6.45 4.08 -8.40
N LEU A 83 7.02 4.31 -9.58
CA LEU A 83 7.08 5.65 -10.17
C LEU A 83 5.69 6.15 -10.58
N LEU A 84 4.87 5.31 -11.23
CA LEU A 84 3.52 5.69 -11.65
C LEU A 84 2.52 5.80 -10.49
N GLY A 85 2.73 5.09 -9.38
CA GLY A 85 1.95 5.27 -8.17
C GLY A 85 2.37 6.53 -7.41
N LEU A 86 3.67 6.66 -7.11
CA LEU A 86 4.18 7.70 -6.23
C LEU A 86 4.27 9.06 -6.91
N VAL A 87 4.78 9.16 -8.14
CA VAL A 87 5.05 10.46 -8.77
C VAL A 87 3.76 11.21 -9.07
N PRO A 88 2.77 10.65 -9.79
CA PRO A 88 1.49 11.33 -10.01
C PRO A 88 0.75 11.58 -8.69
N GLY A 89 0.71 10.59 -7.78
CA GLY A 89 0.07 10.73 -6.48
C GLY A 89 0.66 11.89 -5.65
N TYR A 90 1.98 12.02 -5.63
CA TYR A 90 2.67 13.12 -4.95
C TYR A 90 2.42 14.47 -5.64
N VAL A 91 2.45 14.52 -6.98
CA VAL A 91 2.20 15.75 -7.74
C VAL A 91 0.78 16.26 -7.51
N PHE A 92 -0.23 15.41 -7.64
CA PHE A 92 -1.62 15.79 -7.39
C PHE A 92 -1.87 16.08 -5.90
N GLY A 93 -1.27 15.29 -5.00
CA GLY A 93 -1.34 15.55 -3.57
C GLY A 93 -0.77 16.93 -3.21
N TRP A 94 0.38 17.30 -3.78
CA TRP A 94 0.96 18.62 -3.60
C TRP A 94 0.07 19.72 -4.18
N LEU A 95 -0.46 19.56 -5.39
CA LEU A 95 -1.37 20.52 -6.01
C LEU A 95 -2.62 20.74 -5.14
N PHE A 96 -3.25 19.66 -4.69
CA PHE A 96 -4.46 19.70 -3.86
C PHE A 96 -4.16 20.29 -2.47
N LYS A 97 -2.96 20.05 -1.92
CA LYS A 97 -2.49 20.75 -0.73
C LYS A 97 -2.41 22.26 -0.95
N THR A 98 -1.88 22.74 -2.09
CA THR A 98 -1.81 24.18 -2.37
C THR A 98 -3.18 24.84 -2.53
N MET A 99 -4.20 24.07 -2.92
CA MET A 99 -5.59 24.53 -2.99
C MET A 99 -6.33 24.44 -1.65
N GLY A 100 -5.70 23.89 -0.61
CA GLY A 100 -6.29 23.79 0.73
C GLY A 100 -7.40 22.73 0.87
N ILE A 101 -7.46 21.73 -0.02
CA ILE A 101 -8.57 20.75 -0.05
C ILE A 101 -8.26 19.37 0.54
N LEU A 102 -7.02 19.12 1.00
CA LEU A 102 -6.60 17.80 1.49
C LEU A 102 -6.68 17.61 3.00
N ARG A 103 -6.63 18.68 3.79
CA ARG A 103 -6.52 18.61 5.25
C ARG A 103 -7.58 19.49 5.87
N ALA A 104 -8.31 18.96 6.85
CA ALA A 104 -9.27 19.72 7.63
C ALA A 104 -8.60 20.91 8.33
N GLY A 105 -9.35 21.95 8.66
CA GLY A 105 -8.82 23.08 9.42
C GLY A 105 -8.32 22.66 10.82
N ASP A 106 -7.37 23.40 11.39
CA ASP A 106 -6.73 23.01 12.66
C ASP A 106 -7.74 22.83 13.80
N GLY A 107 -8.78 23.68 13.87
CA GLY A 107 -9.84 23.54 14.86
C GLY A 107 -10.63 22.23 14.75
N VAL A 108 -10.84 21.71 13.53
CA VAL A 108 -11.48 20.41 13.30
C VAL A 108 -10.54 19.27 13.66
N GLN A 109 -9.24 19.42 13.38
CA GLN A 109 -8.24 18.40 13.74
C GLN A 109 -8.10 18.25 15.26
N GLU A 110 -8.27 19.32 16.04
CA GLU A 110 -8.21 19.29 17.51
C GLU A 110 -9.41 18.56 18.14
N VAL A 111 -10.62 18.75 17.58
CA VAL A 111 -11.86 18.16 18.12
C VAL A 111 -12.22 16.80 17.50
N GLY A 112 -11.64 16.47 16.34
CA GLY A 112 -11.92 15.27 15.56
C GLY A 112 -12.84 15.52 14.36
N MET A 113 -12.66 14.74 13.28
CA MET A 113 -13.46 14.87 12.05
C MET A 113 -14.94 14.54 12.23
N ASP A 114 -15.32 13.89 13.33
CA ASP A 114 -16.72 13.53 13.61
C ASP A 114 -17.64 14.74 13.70
N VAL A 115 -17.12 15.94 13.98
CA VAL A 115 -17.90 17.19 13.99
C VAL A 115 -18.31 17.68 12.60
N GLU A 116 -17.68 17.20 11.54
CA GLU A 116 -18.01 17.58 10.16
C GLU A 116 -19.11 16.71 9.55
N ILE A 117 -19.53 15.65 10.26
CA ILE A 117 -20.52 14.69 9.77
C ILE A 117 -21.87 15.00 10.43
N GLU A 118 -22.93 15.18 9.63
CA GLU A 118 -24.29 15.38 10.17
C GLU A 118 -24.85 14.11 10.85
N ALA A 119 -24.31 12.94 10.50
CA ALA A 119 -24.69 11.67 11.08
C ALA A 119 -23.88 11.40 12.36
N MET A 120 -24.55 10.87 13.38
CA MET A 120 -23.86 10.43 14.61
C MET A 120 -22.96 9.24 14.27
N ALA A 121 -21.64 9.45 14.36
CA ALA A 121 -20.64 8.43 14.06
C ALA A 121 -20.76 7.21 14.99
N TYR A 122 -21.17 7.42 16.25
CA TYR A 122 -21.32 6.40 17.29
C TYR A 122 -22.72 6.47 17.95
N PRO A 123 -23.76 5.89 17.33
CA PRO A 123 -25.13 5.87 17.88
C PRO A 123 -25.27 5.15 19.22
N GLU A 124 -24.32 4.26 19.55
CA GLU A 124 -24.26 3.47 20.78
C GLU A 124 -23.97 4.31 22.04
N ASP A 125 -23.42 5.51 21.90
CA ASP A 125 -23.13 6.41 23.01
C ASP A 125 -24.38 7.20 23.47
N ILE A 126 -25.49 7.10 22.74
CA ILE A 126 -26.80 7.54 23.21
C ILE A 126 -27.26 6.58 24.30
N LYS A 127 -26.94 6.90 25.56
CA LYS A 127 -27.59 6.29 26.71
C LYS A 127 -29.10 6.49 26.58
N SER A 128 -29.85 5.38 26.58
CA SER A 128 -31.32 5.38 26.69
C SER A 128 -31.79 6.15 27.92
#